data_AF-A0A367ISP4-F1
#
_entry.id   AF-A0A367ISP4-F1
#
_cell.length_a   1.000
_cell.length_b   1.000
_cell.length_c   1.000
_cell.angle_alpha   90.00
_cell.angle_beta   90.00
_cell.angle_gamma   90.00
#
_symmetry.space_group_name_H-M   'P 1'
#
loop_
_entity.id
_entity.type
_entity.pdbx_description
1 polymer ?
#
loop_
_entity_poly.entity_id
_entity_poly.type
_entity_poly.pdbx_seq_one_letter_code
_entity_poly.pdbx_strand_id
1 'polypeptide(L)'
;LLDQPFDISIRIIPFRNTNTQHLRDGFVRSFLQRMKDQSLTEDEEREILVAIQEFKSNFATMNVKKETEFVFTKTREGGLRIVYEGKDWGTVNNKWLSKNFVMSYLTPNSPSSEAAHEDIVLGFERLMKVE
;
A
#
# COMPACT_ATOMS: atom_id res chain seq x y z
N LEU A 1 -12.14 9.68 -0.34
CA LEU A 1 -10.85 9.50 -1.05
C LEU A 1 -10.67 8.07 -1.57
N LEU A 2 -10.60 7.06 -0.70
CA LEU A 2 -10.19 5.70 -1.11
C LEU A 2 -11.20 4.93 -1.97
N ASP A 3 -12.48 5.27 -1.90
CA ASP A 3 -13.53 4.66 -2.73
C ASP A 3 -13.73 5.39 -4.07
N GLN A 4 -12.99 6.48 -4.30
CA GLN A 4 -13.08 7.25 -5.53
C GLN A 4 -12.21 6.60 -6.64
N PRO A 5 -12.61 6.74 -7.92
CA PRO A 5 -11.91 6.14 -9.06
C PRO A 5 -10.69 6.97 -9.48
N PHE A 6 -9.86 7.35 -8.51
CA PHE A 6 -8.59 8.03 -8.75
C PHE A 6 -7.42 7.08 -8.53
N ASP A 7 -6.38 7.31 -9.33
CA ASP A 7 -5.07 6.73 -9.08
C ASP A 7 -4.47 7.42 -7.85
N ILE A 8 -4.03 6.64 -6.86
CA ILE A 8 -3.36 7.13 -5.66
C ILE A 8 -2.03 6.41 -5.53
N SER A 9 -0.95 7.15 -5.62
CA SER A 9 0.41 6.61 -5.54
C SER A 9 1.07 6.97 -4.22
N ILE A 10 1.70 5.99 -3.59
CA ILE A 10 2.60 6.17 -2.44
C ILE A 10 4.00 5.79 -2.90
N ARG A 11 4.91 6.75 -2.77
CA ARG A 11 6.33 6.55 -3.03
C ARG A 11 7.05 6.23 -1.73
N ILE A 12 7.86 5.17 -1.75
CA ILE A 12 8.64 4.71 -0.61
C ILE A 12 10.11 4.65 -1.01
N ILE A 13 10.94 5.38 -0.25
CA ILE A 13 12.39 5.42 -0.43
C ILE A 13 13.05 4.86 0.84
N PRO A 14 13.84 3.79 0.76
CA PRO A 14 14.52 3.23 1.92
C PRO A 14 15.59 4.19 2.46
N PHE A 15 15.50 4.51 3.75
CA PHE A 15 16.50 5.31 4.45
C PHE A 15 17.85 4.57 4.64
N ARG A 16 17.81 3.23 4.67
CA ARG A 16 18.98 2.35 4.76
C ARG A 16 18.79 1.13 3.86
N ASN A 17 19.89 0.44 3.57
CA ASN A 17 19.84 -0.82 2.85
C ASN A 17 18.91 -1.81 3.57
N THR A 18 18.10 -2.52 2.80
CA THR A 18 17.16 -3.54 3.27
C THR A 18 17.03 -4.62 2.20
N ASN A 19 15.99 -5.45 2.27
CA ASN A 19 15.68 -6.43 1.23
C ASN A 19 14.17 -6.48 0.99
N THR A 20 13.80 -7.08 -0.13
CA THR A 20 12.39 -7.18 -0.54
C THR A 20 11.58 -8.04 0.41
N GLN A 21 12.15 -9.05 1.05
CA GLN A 21 11.44 -9.88 2.03
C GLN A 21 11.01 -9.06 3.25
N HIS A 22 11.90 -8.23 3.80
CA HIS A 22 11.62 -7.39 4.94
C HIS A 22 10.48 -6.40 4.64
N LEU A 23 10.53 -5.75 3.47
CA LEU A 23 9.50 -4.83 3.03
C LEU A 23 8.15 -5.54 2.79
N ARG A 24 8.16 -6.63 2.01
CA ARG A 24 6.98 -7.47 1.72
C ARG A 24 6.32 -7.96 3.00
N ASP A 25 7.08 -8.52 3.92
CA ASP A 25 6.55 -9.11 5.14
C ASP A 25 5.96 -8.04 6.07
N GLY A 26 6.50 -6.82 6.05
CA GLY A 26 5.90 -5.65 6.69
C GLY A 26 4.47 -5.40 6.19
N PHE A 27 4.29 -5.26 4.87
CA PHE A 27 2.97 -5.04 4.27
C PHE A 27 2.01 -6.20 4.51
N VAL A 28 2.47 -7.44 4.34
CA VAL A 28 1.66 -8.64 4.57
C VAL A 28 1.14 -8.67 6.00
N ARG A 29 1.99 -8.37 7.00
CA ARG A 29 1.53 -8.29 8.39
C ARG A 29 0.45 -7.24 8.58
N SER A 30 0.60 -6.06 7.98
CA SER A 30 -0.42 -5.00 8.03
C SER A 30 -1.74 -5.43 7.37
N PHE A 31 -1.70 -6.14 6.24
CA PHE A 31 -2.91 -6.68 5.61
C PHE A 31 -3.60 -7.71 6.50
N LEU A 32 -2.86 -8.70 7.00
CA LEU A 32 -3.42 -9.75 7.85
C LEU A 32 -4.00 -9.20 9.15
N GLN A 33 -3.38 -8.18 9.75
CA GLN A 33 -3.94 -7.51 10.92
C GLN A 33 -5.28 -6.87 10.57
N ARG A 34 -5.34 -6.13 9.46
CA ARG A 34 -6.57 -5.45 9.06
C ARG A 34 -7.71 -6.39 8.70
N MET A 35 -7.42 -7.54 8.09
CA MET A 35 -8.44 -8.57 7.86
C MET A 35 -9.10 -8.99 9.18
N LYS A 36 -8.31 -9.20 10.24
CA LYS A 36 -8.83 -9.59 11.56
C LYS A 36 -9.69 -8.51 12.21
N ASP A 37 -9.41 -7.25 11.92
CA ASP A 37 -10.12 -6.10 12.48
C ASP A 37 -11.43 -5.78 11.72
N GLN A 38 -11.76 -6.55 10.67
CA GLN A 38 -12.94 -6.35 9.82
C GLN A 38 -13.87 -7.57 9.90
N SER A 39 -15.18 -7.32 9.85
CA SER A 39 -16.16 -8.38 9.65
C SER A 39 -16.25 -8.71 8.16
N LEU A 40 -15.62 -9.80 7.76
CA LEU A 40 -15.59 -10.31 6.40
C LEU A 40 -16.38 -11.62 6.32
N THR A 41 -16.98 -11.90 5.17
CA THR A 41 -17.52 -13.22 4.86
C THR A 41 -16.38 -14.20 4.53
N GLU A 42 -16.63 -15.51 4.64
CA GLU A 42 -15.62 -16.53 4.31
C GLU A 42 -15.12 -16.43 2.87
N ASP A 43 -15.99 -16.03 1.93
CA ASP A 43 -15.63 -15.85 0.53
C ASP A 43 -14.72 -14.62 0.33
N GLU A 44 -15.05 -13.49 0.97
CA GLU A 44 -14.19 -12.30 0.97
C GLU A 44 -12.81 -12.58 1.56
N GLU A 45 -12.75 -13.30 2.69
CA GLU A 45 -11.48 -13.68 3.31
C GLU A 45 -10.63 -14.53 2.35
N ARG A 46 -11.24 -15.51 1.68
CA ARG A 46 -10.55 -16.37 0.71
C ARG A 46 -9.99 -15.55 -0.45
N GLU A 47 -10.78 -14.66 -1.03
CA GLU A 47 -10.34 -13.78 -2.13
C GLU A 47 -9.18 -12.86 -1.70
N ILE A 48 -9.24 -12.30 -0.50
CA ILE A 48 -8.19 -11.44 0.03
C ILE A 48 -6.90 -12.24 0.27
N LEU A 49 -6.98 -13.46 0.81
CA LEU A 49 -5.81 -14.31 1.03
C LEU A 49 -5.11 -14.67 -0.29
N VAL A 50 -5.89 -14.94 -1.35
CA VAL A 50 -5.35 -15.13 -2.71
C VAL A 50 -4.62 -13.87 -3.18
N ALA A 51 -5.23 -12.69 -3.02
CA ALA A 51 -4.61 -11.43 -3.39
C ALA A 51 -3.33 -11.13 -2.59
N ILE A 52 -3.28 -11.46 -1.30
CA ILE A 52 -2.07 -11.33 -0.47
C ILE A 52 -0.97 -12.27 -0.97
N GLN A 53 -1.33 -13.48 -1.41
CA GLN A 53 -0.37 -14.42 -1.97
C GLN A 53 0.18 -13.96 -3.32
N GLU A 54 -0.67 -13.41 -4.19
CA GLU A 54 -0.26 -12.79 -5.46
C GLU A 54 0.68 -11.59 -5.20
N PHE A 55 0.31 -10.72 -4.26
CA PHE A 55 1.14 -9.60 -3.81
C PHE A 55 2.53 -10.08 -3.38
N LYS A 56 2.62 -11.16 -2.58
CA LYS A 56 3.90 -11.74 -2.18
C LYS A 56 4.73 -12.22 -3.37
N SER A 57 4.10 -12.84 -4.37
CA SER A 57 4.80 -13.38 -5.54
C SER A 57 5.36 -12.31 -6.47
N ASN A 58 4.80 -11.09 -6.47
CA ASN A 58 5.32 -9.97 -7.26
C ASN A 58 6.67 -9.45 -6.75
N PHE A 59 7.06 -9.76 -5.51
CA PHE A 59 8.36 -9.37 -4.98
C PHE A 59 9.45 -10.36 -5.42
N ALA A 60 10.34 -9.90 -6.31
CA ALA A 60 11.58 -10.60 -6.58
C ALA A 60 12.46 -10.64 -5.31
N THR A 61 13.14 -11.76 -5.07
CA THR A 61 14.12 -11.87 -3.97
C THR A 61 15.36 -11.05 -4.31
N MET A 62 15.58 -9.93 -3.62
CA MET A 62 16.75 -9.09 -3.82
C MET A 62 17.03 -8.14 -2.65
N ASN A 63 18.27 -7.65 -2.61
CA ASN A 63 18.65 -6.53 -1.75
C ASN A 63 18.15 -5.22 -2.33
N VAL A 64 17.63 -4.35 -1.47
CA VAL A 64 17.15 -3.01 -1.79
C VAL A 64 18.15 -2.02 -1.20
N LYS A 65 18.75 -1.19 -2.05
CA LYS A 65 19.72 -0.18 -1.62
C LYS A 65 18.96 1.01 -1.00
N LYS A 66 19.64 1.76 -0.13
CA LYS A 66 19.12 3.08 0.27
C LYS A 66 18.91 3.96 -0.96
N GLU A 67 17.98 4.91 -0.86
CA GLU A 67 17.70 5.92 -1.90
C GLU A 67 17.12 5.38 -3.22
N THR A 68 16.85 4.08 -3.32
CA THR A 68 16.04 3.53 -4.43
C THR A 68 14.55 3.75 -4.18
N GLU A 69 13.74 3.61 -5.21
CA GLU A 69 12.34 4.01 -5.21
C GLU A 69 11.43 2.80 -5.45
N PHE A 70 10.46 2.63 -4.55
CA PHE A 70 9.23 1.91 -4.85
C PHE A 70 8.08 2.89 -5.04
N VAL A 71 7.26 2.67 -6.05
CA VAL A 71 5.98 3.37 -6.23
C VAL A 71 4.86 2.33 -6.24
N PHE A 72 3.98 2.45 -5.25
CA PHE A 72 2.78 1.63 -5.13
C PHE A 72 1.58 2.47 -5.52
N THR A 73 0.80 2.03 -6.49
CA THR A 73 -0.34 2.80 -7.01
C THR A 73 -1.62 2.00 -6.86
N LYS A 74 -2.56 2.49 -6.04
CA LYS A 74 -3.96 2.07 -6.12
C LYS A 74 -4.50 2.64 -7.42
N THR A 75 -4.80 1.79 -8.39
CA THR A 75 -5.35 2.22 -9.67
C THR A 75 -6.82 2.59 -9.55
N ARG A 76 -7.34 3.34 -10.52
CA ARG A 76 -8.77 3.67 -10.65
C ARG A 76 -9.65 2.42 -10.82
N GLU A 77 -9.11 1.36 -11.43
CA GLU A 77 -9.79 0.06 -11.58
C GLU A 77 -9.81 -0.74 -10.26
N GLY A 78 -9.01 -0.33 -9.27
CA GLY A 78 -8.95 -0.95 -7.96
C GLY A 78 -7.82 -1.96 -7.77
N GLY A 79 -6.85 -2.02 -8.67
CA GLY A 79 -5.64 -2.82 -8.50
C GLY A 79 -4.56 -2.11 -7.67
N LEU A 80 -3.57 -2.86 -7.17
CA LEU A 80 -2.34 -2.31 -6.59
C LEU A 80 -1.16 -2.61 -7.53
N ARG A 81 -0.72 -1.59 -8.26
CA ARG A 81 0.45 -1.66 -9.14
C ARG A 81 1.74 -1.41 -8.35
N ILE A 82 2.77 -2.20 -8.62
CA ILE A 82 4.07 -2.10 -7.96
C ILE A 82 5.13 -1.74 -9.01
N VAL A 83 5.88 -0.67 -8.78
CA VAL A 83 7.01 -0.26 -9.61
C VAL A 83 8.23 -0.11 -8.71
N TYR A 84 9.37 -0.64 -9.14
CA TYR A 84 10.66 -0.47 -8.46
C TYR A 84 11.70 0.06 -9.44
N GLU A 85 12.29 1.22 -9.15
CA GLU A 85 13.28 1.88 -10.02
C GLU A 85 12.78 1.99 -11.48
N GLY A 86 11.51 2.38 -11.65
CA GLY A 86 10.85 2.47 -12.96
C GLY A 86 10.48 1.12 -13.61
N LYS A 87 10.89 -0.02 -13.05
CA LYS A 87 10.53 -1.35 -13.55
C LYS A 87 9.19 -1.80 -12.97
N ASP A 88 8.26 -2.18 -13.84
CA ASP A 88 6.97 -2.75 -13.45
C ASP A 88 7.14 -4.16 -12.85
N TRP A 89 6.60 -4.36 -11.64
CA TRP A 89 6.62 -5.63 -10.91
C TRP A 89 5.24 -6.30 -10.87
N GLY A 90 4.29 -5.79 -11.64
CA GLY A 90 2.93 -6.32 -11.76
C GLY A 90 1.89 -5.51 -10.98
N THR A 91 0.64 -5.92 -11.17
CA THR A 91 -0.53 -5.32 -10.51
C THR A 91 -1.38 -6.43 -9.91
N VAL A 92 -1.68 -6.32 -8.62
CA VAL A 92 -2.62 -7.22 -7.94
C VAL A 92 -4.02 -6.65 -8.06
N ASN A 93 -4.91 -7.32 -8.80
CA ASN A 93 -6.25 -6.81 -9.09
C ASN A 93 -7.25 -7.11 -7.98
N ASN A 94 -7.08 -6.47 -6.83
CA ASN A 94 -7.98 -6.63 -5.68
C ASN A 94 -8.24 -5.28 -4.98
N LYS A 95 -9.51 -4.86 -4.98
CA LYS A 95 -9.97 -3.57 -4.41
C LYS A 95 -9.69 -3.45 -2.92
N TRP A 96 -9.88 -4.54 -2.17
CA TRP A 96 -9.62 -4.55 -0.74
C TRP A 96 -8.13 -4.32 -0.46
N LEU A 97 -7.25 -5.05 -1.16
CA LEU A 97 -5.81 -4.97 -0.96
C LEU A 97 -5.27 -3.58 -1.33
N SER A 98 -5.66 -3.04 -2.48
CA SER A 98 -5.20 -1.73 -2.95
C SER A 98 -5.70 -0.58 -2.06
N LYS A 99 -6.97 -0.63 -1.63
CA LYS A 99 -7.54 0.32 -0.65
C LYS A 99 -6.80 0.27 0.67
N ASN A 100 -6.55 -0.95 1.18
CA ASN A 100 -5.97 -1.12 2.50
C ASN A 100 -4.46 -0.88 2.55
N PHE A 101 -3.78 -0.96 1.41
CA PHE A 101 -2.43 -0.45 1.27
C PHE A 101 -2.38 1.07 1.50
N VAL A 102 -3.22 1.84 0.80
CA VAL A 102 -3.26 3.30 1.00
C VAL A 102 -3.76 3.65 2.42
N MET A 103 -4.76 2.93 2.92
CA MET A 103 -5.28 3.12 4.28
C MET A 103 -4.22 2.93 5.37
N SER A 104 -3.17 2.14 5.12
CA SER A 104 -2.10 1.98 6.11
C SER A 104 -1.37 3.29 6.40
N TYR A 105 -1.40 4.27 5.49
CA TYR A 105 -0.82 5.60 5.67
C TYR A 105 -1.82 6.66 6.14
N LEU A 106 -3.13 6.36 6.06
CA LEU A 106 -4.20 7.30 6.40
C LEU A 106 -4.89 6.97 7.74
N THR A 107 -4.52 5.87 8.39
CA THR A 107 -5.15 5.44 9.65
C THR A 107 -4.64 6.29 10.83
N PRO A 108 -5.52 6.79 11.72
CA PRO A 108 -5.12 7.72 12.77
C PRO A 108 -4.38 7.05 13.94
N ASN A 109 -4.68 5.77 14.23
CA ASN A 109 -4.18 5.12 15.46
C ASN A 109 -2.74 4.60 15.32
N SER A 110 -2.36 4.13 14.14
CA SER A 110 -1.07 3.48 13.90
C SER A 110 -0.73 3.53 12.41
N PRO A 111 -0.51 4.73 11.84
CA PRO A 111 -0.14 4.86 10.44
C PRO A 111 1.24 4.23 10.20
N SER A 112 1.49 3.76 8.97
CA SER A 112 2.80 3.27 8.54
C SER A 112 3.89 4.35 8.60
N SER A 113 3.50 5.63 8.60
CA SER A 113 4.37 6.77 8.86
C SER A 113 3.54 7.93 9.42
N GLU A 114 3.81 8.31 10.67
CA GLU A 114 3.15 9.46 11.32
C GLU A 114 3.42 10.76 10.56
N ALA A 115 4.69 11.02 10.20
CA ALA A 115 5.07 12.19 9.43
C ALA A 115 4.34 12.28 8.08
N ALA A 116 4.20 11.16 7.35
CA ALA A 116 3.45 11.14 6.10
C ALA A 116 1.95 11.38 6.33
N HIS A 117 1.38 10.77 7.38
CA HIS A 117 -0.03 10.97 7.73
C HIS A 117 -0.32 12.45 8.03
N GLU A 118 0.49 13.08 8.89
CA GLU A 118 0.35 14.50 9.23
C GLU A 118 0.47 15.41 8.00
N ASP A 119 1.48 15.18 7.14
CA ASP A 119 1.68 16.00 5.95
C ASP A 119 0.52 15.84 4.94
N ILE A 120 -0.01 14.61 4.79
CA ILE A 120 -1.20 14.35 3.96
C ILE A 120 -2.41 15.13 4.51
N VAL A 121 -2.68 15.06 5.81
CA VAL A 121 -3.80 15.77 6.46
C VAL A 121 -3.67 17.29 6.23
N LEU A 122 -2.50 17.85 6.52
CA LEU A 122 -2.24 19.28 6.32
C LEU A 122 -2.35 19.68 4.84
N GLY A 123 -1.94 18.81 3.92
CA GLY A 123 -2.13 19.00 2.49
C GLY A 123 -3.60 19.12 2.10
N PHE A 124 -4.44 18.21 2.58
CA PHE A 124 -5.89 18.27 2.34
C PHE A 124 -6.54 19.49 2.99
N GLU A 125 -6.17 19.85 4.21
CA GLU A 125 -6.69 21.07 4.85
C GLU A 125 -6.39 22.32 4.03
N ARG A 126 -5.16 22.45 3.51
CA ARG A 126 -4.79 23.57 2.63
C ARG A 126 -5.63 23.58 1.37
N LEU A 127 -5.85 22.43 0.73
CA LEU A 127 -6.65 22.34 -0.49
C LEU A 127 -8.12 22.69 -0.25
N MET A 128 -8.70 22.31 0.90
CA MET A 128 -10.10 22.59 1.24
C MET A 128 -10.34 24.03 1.72
N LYS A 129 -9.32 24.72 2.24
CA LYS A 129 -9.42 26.12 2.71
C LYS A 129 -9.23 27.16 1.61
N VAL A 130 -8.97 26.75 0.37
CA VAL A 130 -8.78 27.64 -0.79
C VAL A 130 -10.11 27.92 -1.54
N GLU A 131 -11.25 27.75 -0.86
CA GLU A 131 -12.57 28.25 -1.32
C GLU A 131 -12.82 29.70 -0.89
#